data_AF-A0A7C0Y1D9-F1
#
_entry.id   AF-A0A7C0Y1D9-F1
#
_cell.length_a   1.000
_cell.length_b   1.000
_cell.length_c   1.000
_cell.angle_alpha   90.00
_cell.angle_beta   90.00
_cell.angle_gamma   90.00
#
_symmetry.space_group_name_H-M   'P 1'
#
loop_
_entity.id
_entity.type
_entity.pdbx_description
1 polymer ?
#
loop_
_entity_poly.entity_id
_entity_poly.type
_entity_poly.pdbx_seq_one_letter_code
_entity_poly.pdbx_strand_id
1 'polypeptide(L)'
;MHSHFVKPLVGRGLRPKPPAAVRDLAELRGCPTVSQELAGYPFCSDEVTINGIMCKSSYPQNREALNRYELWYDDCGIFNLVVYYLQGIHSPRELESHICVLVYLDQPDRPDQEVSMNLDESLTQAVQDQARQLLETQAVDCVIGYESAPQGGARPAFIYQPDDVTRLIWSDACIHNLTTYLHDKKKPRRRGEEPPRVAIVVKPCDSRTINVLLSERQIAREKLFVIGIACTGIVDDTGAPMARCTRCGDRVPVVYDVLLGTPPDISPVEDDFSDLAQIEALSPNERLAFWLHHFDRCIRCYACRQVCPGCYCTTCMFERDDGLWVDMGIELPQKQVFHLGRALHLAGRCVECDECERVCPMGLPLSLLNRRLVREVEALYGHRAGREEKLTPLLFELGEEGSPL
;
A
#
# COMPACT_ATOMS: atom_id res chain seq x y z
N MET A 1 8.20 -49.14 -37.73
CA MET A 1 9.30 -48.19 -37.99
C MET A 1 9.37 -47.25 -36.79
N HIS A 2 10.08 -47.69 -35.75
CA HIS A 2 11.32 -47.08 -35.26
C HIS A 2 11.11 -45.83 -34.39
N SER A 3 11.28 -46.08 -33.09
CA SER A 3 11.58 -45.17 -31.99
C SER A 3 12.67 -44.15 -32.30
N HIS A 4 12.66 -42.97 -31.65
CA HIS A 4 13.79 -42.53 -30.83
C HIS A 4 13.43 -41.38 -29.85
N PHE A 5 13.91 -41.57 -28.63
CA PHE A 5 14.08 -40.62 -27.52
C PHE A 5 14.86 -39.36 -27.91
N VAL A 6 14.54 -38.21 -27.29
CA VAL A 6 15.54 -37.19 -26.89
C VAL A 6 15.19 -36.65 -25.49
N LYS A 7 16.18 -36.72 -24.59
CA LYS A 7 16.20 -36.28 -23.18
C LYS A 7 16.22 -34.74 -23.04
N PRO A 8 15.87 -34.17 -21.87
CA PRO A 8 16.16 -32.78 -21.55
C PRO A 8 17.67 -32.58 -21.32
N LEU A 9 18.27 -31.62 -22.04
CA LEU A 9 19.63 -31.16 -21.78
C LEU A 9 19.61 -30.14 -20.64
N VAL A 10 20.16 -30.56 -19.50
CA VAL A 10 20.67 -29.68 -18.46
C VAL A 10 21.88 -28.93 -19.03
N GLY A 11 21.67 -27.67 -19.43
CA GLY A 11 22.74 -26.76 -19.82
C GLY A 11 23.05 -25.80 -18.69
N ARG A 12 24.21 -25.97 -18.03
CA ARG A 12 24.84 -24.92 -17.22
C ARG A 12 25.14 -23.73 -18.13
N GLY A 13 24.36 -22.66 -18.02
CA GLY A 13 24.57 -21.40 -18.71
C GLY A 13 24.97 -20.32 -17.71
N LEU A 14 26.08 -19.66 -17.99
CA LEU A 14 26.75 -18.65 -17.16
C LEU A 14 25.79 -17.53 -16.72
N ARG A 15 25.73 -17.24 -15.42
CA ARG A 15 25.20 -15.95 -14.94
C ARG A 15 26.13 -14.85 -15.46
N PRO A 16 25.63 -13.81 -16.17
CA PRO A 16 26.46 -12.66 -16.48
C PRO A 16 26.88 -12.00 -15.16
N LYS A 17 28.19 -11.85 -14.94
CA LYS A 17 28.71 -11.00 -13.87
C LYS A 17 28.26 -9.56 -14.16
N PRO A 18 27.75 -8.81 -13.16
CA PRO A 18 27.56 -7.38 -13.34
C PRO A 18 28.91 -6.72 -13.66
N PRO A 19 28.95 -5.74 -14.59
CA PRO A 19 30.19 -5.04 -14.90
C PRO A 19 30.71 -4.32 -13.65
N ALA A 20 32.04 -4.32 -13.51
CA ALA A 20 32.73 -3.72 -12.38
C ALA A 20 32.37 -2.24 -12.22
N ALA A 21 32.09 -1.82 -10.99
CA ALA A 21 31.85 -0.44 -10.61
C ALA A 21 33.03 0.44 -11.06
N VAL A 22 32.75 1.44 -11.92
CA VAL A 22 33.70 2.51 -12.20
C VAL A 22 33.76 3.39 -10.94
N ARG A 23 34.87 3.30 -10.22
CA ARG A 23 35.27 4.27 -9.21
C ARG A 23 36.01 5.41 -9.92
N ASP A 24 35.76 6.62 -9.47
CA ASP A 24 36.32 7.92 -9.87
C ASP A 24 35.64 8.69 -11.03
N LEU A 25 35.07 9.83 -10.65
CA LEU A 25 34.38 10.84 -11.48
C LEU A 25 35.35 11.85 -12.14
N ALA A 26 36.62 11.49 -12.36
CA ALA A 26 37.65 12.44 -12.79
C ALA A 26 38.08 12.35 -14.27
N GLU A 27 37.63 11.38 -15.07
CA GLU A 27 38.23 11.09 -16.39
C GLU A 27 37.41 11.47 -17.64
N LEU A 28 36.28 12.18 -17.54
CA LEU A 28 35.55 12.65 -18.73
C LEU A 28 35.76 14.15 -18.98
N ARG A 29 37.01 14.52 -19.31
CA ARG A 29 37.35 15.76 -20.02
C ARG A 29 38.12 15.42 -21.29
N GLY A 30 37.42 15.35 -22.42
CA GLY A 30 38.06 15.28 -23.74
C GLY A 30 37.19 14.61 -24.81
N CYS A 31 36.72 15.41 -25.78
CA CYS A 31 36.29 15.13 -27.17
C CYS A 31 36.72 13.80 -27.85
N PRO A 32 36.28 13.47 -29.10
CA PRO A 32 35.10 13.85 -29.91
C PRO A 32 34.46 12.63 -30.67
N THR A 33 33.46 12.91 -31.51
CA THR A 33 32.78 12.05 -32.53
C THR A 33 33.60 10.91 -33.19
N VAL A 34 33.04 9.69 -33.28
CA VAL A 34 33.38 8.69 -34.33
C VAL A 34 32.17 7.82 -34.71
N SER A 35 31.94 7.73 -36.02
CA SER A 35 31.12 6.78 -36.77
C SER A 35 31.89 5.48 -37.11
N GLN A 36 31.27 4.29 -37.06
CA GLN A 36 31.30 3.22 -38.10
C GLN A 36 30.88 1.82 -37.60
N GLU A 37 29.93 1.24 -38.35
CA GLU A 37 29.74 -0.16 -38.78
C GLU A 37 30.11 -1.37 -37.88
N LEU A 38 29.10 -2.18 -37.57
CA LEU A 38 29.21 -3.66 -37.59
C LEU A 38 27.91 -4.27 -38.15
N ALA A 39 28.01 -4.92 -39.30
CA ALA A 39 26.96 -5.69 -39.96
C ALA A 39 27.18 -7.20 -39.73
N GLY A 40 26.08 -7.94 -39.50
CA GLY A 40 25.99 -9.36 -39.88
C GLY A 40 25.52 -10.35 -38.80
N TYR A 41 24.22 -10.40 -38.49
CA TYR A 41 23.48 -11.61 -38.06
C TYR A 41 21.98 -11.44 -38.38
N PRO A 42 21.27 -12.47 -38.91
CA PRO A 42 19.92 -12.31 -39.42
C PRO A 42 18.87 -12.48 -38.30
N PHE A 43 18.68 -11.44 -37.49
CA PHE A 43 17.48 -11.16 -36.70
C PHE A 43 17.50 -9.64 -36.41
N CYS A 44 16.89 -8.83 -37.28
CA CYS A 44 16.82 -7.37 -37.09
C CYS A 44 15.92 -7.03 -35.88
N SER A 45 16.54 -6.85 -34.72
CA SER A 45 16.06 -5.95 -33.67
C SER A 45 17.14 -4.89 -33.48
N ASP A 46 17.05 -3.78 -34.21
CA ASP A 46 18.09 -2.75 -34.18
C ASP A 46 18.09 -2.03 -32.81
N GLU A 47 19.26 -2.03 -32.16
CA GLU A 47 19.52 -1.45 -30.85
C GLU A 47 19.86 0.04 -31.00
N VAL A 48 19.24 0.91 -30.18
CA VAL A 48 19.58 2.33 -30.14
C VAL A 48 20.27 2.63 -28.82
N THR A 49 21.49 3.15 -28.91
CA THR A 49 22.28 3.59 -27.75
C THR A 49 22.12 5.08 -27.56
N ILE A 50 21.54 5.51 -26.44
CA ILE A 50 21.46 6.92 -26.04
C ILE A 50 22.38 7.08 -24.82
N ASN A 51 23.46 7.87 -24.97
CA ASN A 51 24.45 8.12 -23.92
C ASN A 51 24.94 6.84 -23.19
N GLY A 52 25.22 5.77 -23.94
CA GLY A 52 25.75 4.51 -23.41
C GLY A 52 24.73 3.52 -22.86
N ILE A 53 23.43 3.86 -22.85
CA ILE A 53 22.35 2.97 -22.40
C ILE A 53 21.62 2.38 -23.62
N MET A 54 21.49 1.05 -23.67
CA MET A 54 20.75 0.34 -24.72
C MET A 54 19.24 0.39 -24.48
N CYS A 55 18.49 0.95 -25.43
CA CYS A 55 17.04 0.90 -25.47
C CYS A 55 16.56 0.02 -26.63
N LYS A 56 15.62 -0.90 -26.35
CA LYS A 56 14.93 -1.72 -27.37
C LYS A 56 13.49 -1.25 -27.54
N SER A 57 13.09 -0.95 -28.77
CA SER A 57 11.70 -0.69 -29.16
C SER A 57 11.23 -1.76 -30.14
N SER A 58 10.03 -2.29 -29.96
CA SER A 58 9.45 -3.33 -30.81
C SER A 58 8.73 -2.79 -32.06
N TYR A 59 8.66 -1.46 -32.26
CA TYR A 59 7.89 -0.85 -33.37
C TYR A 59 8.67 0.26 -34.11
N PRO A 60 8.75 0.21 -35.47
CA PRO A 60 9.53 1.17 -36.28
C PRO A 60 9.05 2.63 -36.23
N GLN A 61 7.75 2.86 -35.97
CA GLN A 61 7.16 4.21 -35.95
C GLN A 61 7.61 5.10 -34.76
N ASN A 62 8.24 4.55 -33.73
CA ASN A 62 8.72 5.32 -32.57
C ASN A 62 10.13 5.91 -32.75
N ARG A 63 10.73 5.72 -33.93
CA ARG A 63 12.11 6.11 -34.23
C ARG A 63 12.34 7.63 -34.28
N GLU A 64 11.35 8.39 -34.76
CA GLU A 64 11.42 9.86 -34.79
C GLU A 64 11.01 10.54 -33.47
N ALA A 65 10.25 9.84 -32.61
CA ALA A 65 9.88 10.34 -31.30
C ALA A 65 11.10 10.33 -30.38
N LEU A 66 11.82 9.20 -30.29
CA LEU A 66 12.97 9.05 -29.40
C LEU A 66 14.14 10.00 -29.70
N ASN A 67 14.32 10.41 -30.96
CA ASN A 67 15.39 11.35 -31.37
C ASN A 67 15.11 12.82 -30.99
N ARG A 68 13.94 13.16 -30.44
CA ARG A 68 13.52 14.54 -30.15
C ARG A 68 13.56 14.96 -28.67
N TYR A 69 14.04 14.10 -27.76
CA TYR A 69 14.01 14.38 -26.33
C TYR A 69 15.39 14.74 -25.78
N GLU A 70 15.54 15.96 -25.25
CA GLU A 70 16.65 16.34 -24.39
C GLU A 70 16.37 15.88 -22.95
N LEU A 71 17.25 15.03 -22.42
CA LEU A 71 17.28 14.66 -21.01
C LEU A 71 17.96 15.79 -20.24
N TRP A 72 17.25 16.38 -19.26
CA TRP A 72 17.86 17.31 -18.30
C TRP A 72 18.52 16.53 -17.16
N TYR A 73 19.78 16.87 -16.87
CA TYR A 73 20.49 16.43 -15.67
C TYR A 73 20.25 17.46 -14.57
N ASP A 74 19.63 17.07 -13.46
CA ASP A 74 19.75 17.79 -12.19
C ASP A 74 20.82 17.10 -11.34
N ASP A 75 21.57 17.91 -10.56
CA ASP A 75 22.73 17.54 -9.74
C ASP A 75 22.48 16.46 -8.66
N CYS A 76 21.29 15.84 -8.64
CA CYS A 76 20.92 14.73 -7.74
C CYS A 76 20.93 13.34 -8.41
N GLY A 77 21.33 13.21 -9.68
CA GLY A 77 21.58 11.91 -10.30
C GLY A 77 20.35 11.00 -10.49
N ILE A 78 19.13 11.57 -10.44
CA ILE A 78 17.88 10.83 -10.64
C ILE A 78 17.40 11.03 -12.09
N PHE A 79 17.31 9.94 -12.85
CA PHE A 79 16.70 9.92 -14.18
C PHE A 79 15.18 10.10 -14.07
N ASN A 80 14.64 11.26 -14.47
CA ASN A 80 13.21 11.45 -14.68
C ASN A 80 12.88 11.32 -16.17
N LEU A 81 12.21 10.24 -16.56
CA LEU A 81 11.61 10.12 -17.89
C LEU A 81 10.17 10.66 -17.81
N VAL A 82 9.97 11.93 -18.13
CA VAL A 82 8.63 12.55 -18.21
C VAL A 82 8.13 12.49 -19.65
N VAL A 83 7.13 11.66 -19.92
CA VAL A 83 6.45 11.61 -21.23
C VAL A 83 5.27 12.59 -21.21
N TYR A 84 5.42 13.75 -21.86
CA TYR A 84 4.29 14.62 -22.18
C TYR A 84 3.66 14.18 -23.51
N TYR A 85 2.40 13.76 -23.48
CA TYR A 85 1.62 13.48 -24.69
C TYR A 85 0.69 14.66 -24.98
N LEU A 86 1.09 15.51 -25.92
CA LEU A 86 0.20 16.45 -26.58
C LEU A 86 -0.29 15.81 -27.88
N GLN A 87 -1.58 16.01 -28.16
CA GLN A 87 -2.34 15.70 -29.40
C GLN A 87 -3.20 14.43 -29.37
N GLY A 88 -4.41 14.60 -28.81
CA GLY A 88 -5.68 14.18 -29.43
C GLY A 88 -5.79 12.76 -29.98
N ILE A 89 -6.16 11.80 -29.12
CA ILE A 89 -6.74 10.53 -29.54
C ILE A 89 -8.06 10.31 -28.78
N HIS A 90 -9.14 10.21 -29.53
CA HIS A 90 -10.48 9.89 -29.07
C HIS A 90 -10.66 8.36 -28.99
N SER A 91 -10.51 7.76 -27.81
CA SER A 91 -11.45 6.78 -27.22
C SER A 91 -10.81 6.00 -26.06
N PRO A 92 -11.55 5.64 -24.98
CA PRO A 92 -10.98 4.96 -23.80
C PRO A 92 -10.61 3.48 -23.99
N ARG A 93 -10.90 2.84 -25.14
CA ARG A 93 -10.76 1.38 -25.30
C ARG A 93 -9.38 0.89 -25.80
N GLU A 94 -8.49 1.77 -26.22
CA GLU A 94 -7.15 1.40 -26.70
C GLU A 94 -6.02 1.70 -25.69
N LEU A 95 -6.34 2.34 -24.56
CA LEU A 95 -5.40 2.61 -23.46
C LEU A 95 -5.08 1.38 -22.60
N GLU A 96 -5.96 0.37 -22.59
CA GLU A 96 -5.80 -0.83 -21.74
C GLU A 96 -4.67 -1.76 -22.20
N SER A 97 -4.12 -1.61 -23.42
CA SER A 97 -3.06 -2.48 -23.95
C SER A 97 -1.64 -1.87 -23.95
N HIS A 98 -1.44 -0.63 -23.46
CA HIS A 98 -0.21 0.12 -23.74
C HIS A 98 0.53 0.75 -22.55
N ILE A 99 0.32 0.29 -21.32
CA ILE A 99 1.14 0.75 -20.17
C ILE A 99 1.54 -0.45 -19.29
N CYS A 100 2.68 -1.06 -19.63
CA CYS A 100 3.46 -1.91 -18.74
C CYS A 100 4.91 -1.43 -18.84
N VAL A 101 5.23 -0.33 -18.16
CA VAL A 101 6.62 0.09 -17.97
C VAL A 101 6.95 -0.15 -16.51
N LEU A 102 7.73 -1.19 -16.28
CA LEU A 102 8.36 -1.49 -14.99
C LEU A 102 9.29 -0.33 -14.63
N VAL A 103 8.87 0.51 -13.69
CA VAL A 103 9.80 1.40 -12.98
C VAL A 103 10.46 0.55 -11.91
N TYR A 104 11.57 -0.13 -12.27
CA TYR A 104 12.53 -0.59 -11.28
C TYR A 104 13.28 0.66 -10.79
N LEU A 105 12.78 1.28 -9.74
CA LEU A 105 13.62 2.17 -8.94
C LEU A 105 14.67 1.28 -8.29
N ASP A 106 15.93 1.61 -8.55
CA ASP A 106 17.11 1.11 -7.85
C ASP A 106 16.95 1.46 -6.36
N GLN A 107 16.20 0.64 -5.63
CA GLN A 107 16.25 0.62 -4.17
C GLN A 107 17.68 0.19 -3.84
N PRO A 108 18.40 0.88 -2.92
CA PRO A 108 19.71 0.40 -2.49
C PRO A 108 19.53 -1.05 -2.07
N ASP A 109 20.31 -1.97 -2.67
CA ASP A 109 20.30 -3.41 -2.41
C ASP A 109 20.01 -3.66 -0.92
N ARG A 110 18.74 -3.94 -0.59
CA ARG A 110 18.42 -4.50 0.73
C ARG A 110 18.99 -5.90 0.65
N PRO A 111 19.87 -6.31 1.58
CA PRO A 111 20.36 -7.67 1.57
C PRO A 111 19.16 -8.62 1.52
N ASP A 112 19.27 -9.71 0.76
CA ASP A 112 18.34 -10.85 0.76
C ASP A 112 18.26 -11.42 2.20
N GLN A 113 17.58 -10.71 3.09
CA GLN A 113 17.19 -11.23 4.39
C GLN A 113 15.88 -11.98 4.13
N GLU A 114 15.95 -13.30 4.25
CA GLU A 114 14.75 -14.11 4.43
C GLU A 114 13.95 -13.50 5.58
N VAL A 115 12.80 -12.88 5.26
CA VAL A 115 11.86 -12.41 6.26
C VAL A 115 11.35 -13.64 7.00
N SER A 116 11.88 -13.89 8.19
CA SER A 116 11.50 -15.04 9.01
C SER A 116 10.07 -14.84 9.49
N MET A 117 9.14 -15.59 8.92
CA MET A 117 7.74 -15.58 9.32
C MET A 117 7.51 -16.65 10.40
N ASN A 118 7.08 -16.24 11.60
CA ASN A 118 6.71 -17.19 12.64
C ASN A 118 5.27 -17.63 12.42
N LEU A 119 5.08 -18.68 11.61
CA LEU A 119 3.76 -19.28 11.42
C LEU A 119 3.25 -19.82 12.77
N ASP A 120 2.03 -19.42 13.12
CA ASP A 120 1.30 -20.09 14.19
C ASP A 120 0.44 -21.18 13.56
N GLU A 121 0.92 -22.42 13.60
CA GLU A 121 0.23 -23.57 13.01
C GLU A 121 -1.16 -23.78 13.62
N SER A 122 -1.32 -23.56 14.93
CA SER A 122 -2.59 -23.75 15.62
C SER A 122 -3.61 -22.69 15.20
N LEU A 123 -3.22 -21.42 15.16
CA LEU A 123 -4.10 -20.33 14.72
C LEU A 123 -4.38 -20.42 13.22
N THR A 124 -3.37 -20.81 12.42
CA THR A 124 -3.54 -21.06 10.99
C THR A 124 -4.62 -22.12 10.77
N GLN A 125 -4.52 -23.28 11.44
CA GLN A 125 -5.53 -24.33 11.33
C GLN A 125 -6.90 -23.84 11.77
N ALA A 126 -7.00 -23.12 12.89
CA ALA A 126 -8.27 -22.58 13.38
C ALA A 126 -8.92 -21.60 12.39
N VAL A 127 -8.14 -20.73 11.74
CA VAL A 127 -8.62 -19.81 10.70
C VAL A 127 -9.12 -20.60 9.48
N GLN A 128 -8.37 -21.62 9.05
CA GLN A 128 -8.73 -22.47 7.92
C GLN A 128 -10.03 -23.25 8.17
N ASP A 129 -10.17 -23.84 9.36
CA ASP A 129 -11.35 -24.61 9.75
C ASP A 129 -12.58 -23.71 9.83
N GLN A 130 -12.45 -22.53 10.44
CA GLN A 130 -13.54 -21.56 10.51
C GLN A 130 -13.95 -21.07 9.12
N ALA A 131 -12.97 -20.75 8.25
CA ALA A 131 -13.21 -20.34 6.88
C ALA A 131 -13.92 -21.43 6.06
N ARG A 132 -13.46 -22.68 6.20
CA ARG A 132 -14.05 -23.86 5.54
C ARG A 132 -15.51 -24.02 5.93
N GLN A 133 -15.78 -24.02 7.24
CA GLN A 133 -17.15 -24.14 7.75
C GLN A 133 -18.08 -23.07 7.18
N LEU A 134 -17.64 -21.80 7.17
CA LEU A 134 -18.46 -20.67 6.70
C LEU A 134 -18.76 -20.76 5.19
N LEU A 135 -17.80 -21.25 4.39
CA LEU A 135 -17.97 -21.42 2.95
C LEU A 135 -18.82 -22.66 2.61
N GLU A 136 -18.59 -23.80 3.27
CA GLU A 136 -19.35 -25.05 3.04
C GLU A 136 -20.82 -24.89 3.42
N THR A 137 -21.10 -24.18 4.53
CA THR A 137 -22.47 -23.88 4.96
C THR A 137 -23.11 -22.73 4.17
N GLN A 138 -22.37 -22.10 3.24
CA GLN A 138 -22.80 -20.93 2.49
C GLN A 138 -23.26 -19.77 3.39
N ALA A 139 -22.70 -19.66 4.60
CA ALA A 139 -22.94 -18.53 5.50
C ALA A 139 -22.33 -17.24 4.94
N VAL A 140 -21.20 -17.36 4.23
CA VAL A 140 -20.53 -16.27 3.52
C VAL A 140 -20.20 -16.67 2.09
N ASP A 141 -20.01 -15.67 1.23
CA ASP A 141 -19.67 -15.86 -0.19
C ASP A 141 -18.16 -15.66 -0.46
N CYS A 142 -17.42 -15.13 0.52
CA CYS A 142 -15.98 -14.90 0.46
C CYS A 142 -15.38 -14.84 1.88
N VAL A 143 -14.14 -15.31 2.04
CA VAL A 143 -13.30 -15.05 3.22
C VAL A 143 -12.12 -14.16 2.80
N ILE A 144 -11.88 -13.08 3.55
CA ILE A 144 -10.71 -12.21 3.41
C ILE A 144 -9.76 -12.51 4.58
N GLY A 145 -8.54 -12.94 4.27
CA GLY A 145 -7.52 -13.29 5.26
C GLY A 145 -6.12 -12.99 4.75
N TYR A 146 -5.13 -13.77 5.19
CA TYR A 146 -3.74 -13.64 4.78
C TYR A 146 -3.24 -14.91 4.11
N GLU A 147 -2.35 -14.80 3.14
CA GLU A 147 -1.59 -15.92 2.57
C GLU A 147 -0.10 -15.57 2.51
N SER A 148 0.76 -16.58 2.38
CA SER A 148 2.19 -16.37 2.22
C SER A 148 2.49 -15.57 0.96
N ALA A 149 3.33 -14.55 1.08
CA ALA A 149 3.81 -13.79 -0.07
C ALA A 149 5.02 -14.51 -0.72
N PRO A 150 5.18 -14.43 -2.06
CA PRO A 150 6.27 -15.12 -2.77
C PRO A 150 7.68 -14.71 -2.31
N GLN A 151 7.85 -13.45 -1.88
CA GLN A 151 9.12 -12.91 -1.40
C GLN A 151 9.27 -12.94 0.13
N GLY A 152 8.42 -13.71 0.84
CA GLY A 152 8.39 -13.73 2.31
C GLY A 152 7.36 -12.77 2.92
N GLY A 153 6.98 -13.04 4.17
CA GLY A 153 5.90 -12.34 4.87
C GLY A 153 4.48 -12.77 4.41
N ALA A 154 3.48 -11.97 4.78
CA ALA A 154 2.07 -12.26 4.49
C ALA A 154 1.41 -11.16 3.66
N ARG A 155 0.54 -11.56 2.72
CA ARG A 155 -0.26 -10.67 1.88
C ARG A 155 -1.76 -10.96 2.01
N PRO A 156 -2.65 -10.03 1.67
CA PRO A 156 -4.09 -10.28 1.65
C PRO A 156 -4.49 -11.43 0.72
N ALA A 157 -5.40 -12.27 1.19
CA ALA A 157 -5.94 -13.41 0.47
C ALA A 157 -7.47 -13.30 0.37
N PHE A 158 -8.03 -13.78 -0.74
CA PHE A 158 -9.48 -13.84 -0.98
C PHE A 158 -9.86 -15.27 -1.37
N ILE A 159 -10.64 -15.92 -0.52
CA ILE A 159 -11.02 -17.32 -0.65
C ILE A 159 -12.52 -17.39 -0.96
N TYR A 160 -12.86 -18.10 -2.04
CA TYR A 160 -14.24 -18.26 -2.51
C TYR A 160 -14.71 -19.71 -2.47
N GLN A 161 -13.78 -20.66 -2.42
CA GLN A 161 -14.06 -22.09 -2.42
C GLN A 161 -13.52 -22.71 -1.13
N PRO A 162 -14.24 -23.66 -0.50
CA PRO A 162 -13.77 -24.36 0.69
C PRO A 162 -12.40 -25.02 0.52
N ASP A 163 -12.06 -25.51 -0.67
CA ASP A 163 -10.80 -26.19 -0.93
C ASP A 163 -9.58 -25.24 -0.90
N ASP A 164 -9.81 -23.96 -1.18
CA ASP A 164 -8.77 -22.93 -1.24
C ASP A 164 -8.38 -22.41 0.15
N VAL A 165 -9.06 -22.81 1.23
CA VAL A 165 -8.78 -22.32 2.59
C VAL A 165 -7.37 -22.60 3.05
N THR A 166 -6.72 -23.65 2.51
CA THR A 166 -5.33 -24.02 2.84
C THR A 166 -4.31 -22.94 2.49
N ARG A 167 -4.69 -21.95 1.66
CA ARG A 167 -3.89 -20.76 1.38
C ARG A 167 -3.84 -19.79 2.56
N LEU A 168 -4.85 -19.84 3.45
CA LEU A 168 -4.93 -18.95 4.60
C LEU A 168 -3.85 -19.31 5.62
N ILE A 169 -3.16 -18.28 6.11
CA ILE A 169 -2.16 -18.39 7.16
C ILE A 169 -2.45 -17.39 8.28
N TRP A 170 -1.86 -17.65 9.43
CA TRP A 170 -1.69 -16.66 10.48
C TRP A 170 -0.24 -16.65 10.98
N SER A 171 0.33 -15.45 11.10
CA SER A 171 1.67 -15.21 11.66
C SER A 171 1.79 -13.78 12.20
N ASP A 172 2.87 -13.52 12.91
CA ASP A 172 3.29 -12.18 13.32
C ASP A 172 3.62 -11.24 12.14
N ALA A 173 3.75 -11.77 10.91
CA ALA A 173 3.93 -11.01 9.68
C ALA A 173 2.62 -10.58 9.00
N CYS A 174 1.44 -10.87 9.60
CA CYS A 174 0.12 -10.46 9.11
C CYS A 174 -0.16 -8.95 9.30
N ILE A 175 0.70 -8.11 8.71
CA ILE A 175 0.79 -6.66 8.94
C ILE A 175 -0.41 -5.85 8.44
N HIS A 176 -1.08 -6.29 7.38
CA HIS A 176 -2.06 -5.49 6.64
C HIS A 176 -3.37 -5.32 7.42
N ASN A 177 -3.98 -4.14 7.36
CA ASN A 177 -5.38 -3.95 7.73
C ASN A 177 -6.31 -4.34 6.57
N LEU A 178 -6.94 -5.52 6.67
CA LEU A 178 -7.75 -6.10 5.59
C LEU A 178 -9.08 -5.37 5.36
N THR A 179 -9.51 -4.51 6.28
CA THR A 179 -10.82 -3.83 6.21
C THR A 179 -10.93 -2.87 5.02
N THR A 180 -9.80 -2.43 4.44
CA THR A 180 -9.79 -1.62 3.21
C THR A 180 -10.52 -2.30 2.05
N TYR A 181 -10.43 -3.63 1.97
CA TYR A 181 -11.05 -4.41 0.91
C TYR A 181 -12.56 -4.56 1.04
N LEU A 182 -13.16 -4.14 2.16
CA LEU A 182 -14.61 -4.17 2.34
C LEU A 182 -15.31 -3.14 1.42
N HIS A 183 -14.61 -2.07 1.01
CA HIS A 183 -15.16 -1.08 0.10
C HIS A 183 -15.51 -1.67 -1.28
N ASP A 184 -14.73 -2.64 -1.75
CA ASP A 184 -14.95 -3.33 -3.02
C ASP A 184 -16.05 -4.39 -2.94
N LYS A 185 -16.57 -4.68 -1.74
CA LYS A 185 -17.62 -5.68 -1.49
C LYS A 185 -19.01 -5.06 -1.30
N LYS A 186 -19.13 -3.73 -1.39
CA LYS A 186 -20.42 -3.02 -1.27
C LYS A 186 -21.34 -3.22 -2.48
N LYS A 187 -20.77 -3.55 -3.64
CA LYS A 187 -21.51 -3.74 -4.90
C LYS A 187 -21.61 -5.23 -5.24
N PRO A 188 -22.72 -5.66 -5.86
CA PRO A 188 -22.83 -7.02 -6.34
C PRO A 188 -21.83 -7.27 -7.48
N ARG A 189 -21.40 -8.53 -7.62
CA ARG A 189 -20.47 -8.95 -8.68
C ARG A 189 -21.12 -8.93 -10.05
N ARG A 190 -22.40 -9.26 -10.10
CA ARG A 190 -23.20 -9.27 -11.33
C ARG A 190 -24.46 -8.45 -11.11
N ARG A 191 -24.93 -7.85 -12.19
CA ARG A 191 -26.16 -7.04 -12.18
C ARG A 191 -27.34 -7.93 -11.77
N GLY A 192 -28.09 -7.50 -10.76
CA GLY A 192 -29.26 -8.22 -10.24
C GLY A 192 -28.97 -9.18 -9.09
N GLU A 193 -27.70 -9.32 -8.67
CA GLU A 193 -27.34 -10.03 -7.45
C GLU A 193 -27.28 -9.07 -6.26
N GLU A 194 -27.30 -9.65 -5.06
CA GLU A 194 -27.01 -8.95 -3.81
C GLU A 194 -25.50 -8.77 -3.62
N PRO A 195 -25.05 -7.73 -2.88
CA PRO A 195 -23.67 -7.66 -2.42
C PRO A 195 -23.29 -8.92 -1.62
N PRO A 196 -22.05 -9.43 -1.80
CA PRO A 196 -21.62 -10.67 -1.16
C PRO A 196 -21.54 -10.51 0.36
N ARG A 197 -21.86 -11.58 1.08
CA ARG A 197 -21.54 -11.75 2.50
C ARG A 197 -20.07 -12.10 2.64
N VAL A 198 -19.37 -11.45 3.54
CA VAL A 198 -17.91 -11.53 3.65
C VAL A 198 -17.53 -11.95 5.05
N ALA A 199 -16.73 -13.00 5.17
CA ALA A 199 -15.95 -13.23 6.38
C ALA A 199 -14.62 -12.46 6.30
N ILE A 200 -14.16 -11.88 7.40
CA ILE A 200 -12.88 -11.16 7.46
C ILE A 200 -12.10 -11.53 8.71
N VAL A 201 -10.82 -11.83 8.55
CA VAL A 201 -9.88 -12.03 9.66
C VAL A 201 -9.38 -10.67 10.15
N VAL A 202 -9.52 -10.38 11.44
CA VAL A 202 -9.14 -9.07 12.00
C VAL A 202 -8.30 -9.18 13.26
N LYS A 203 -7.32 -8.29 13.35
CA LYS A 203 -6.62 -7.94 14.60
C LYS A 203 -7.45 -6.98 15.44
N PRO A 204 -7.11 -6.77 16.72
CA PRO A 204 -7.73 -5.73 17.53
C PRO A 204 -7.70 -4.35 16.89
N CYS A 205 -6.55 -3.93 16.35
CA CYS A 205 -6.40 -2.67 15.65
C CYS A 205 -7.29 -2.55 14.40
N ASP A 206 -7.49 -3.65 13.66
CA ASP A 206 -8.29 -3.68 12.44
C ASP A 206 -9.79 -3.63 12.75
N SER A 207 -10.22 -4.29 13.84
CA SER A 207 -11.62 -4.34 14.26
C SER A 207 -12.19 -2.97 14.62
N ARG A 208 -11.35 -2.04 15.09
CA ARG A 208 -11.74 -0.64 15.30
C ARG A 208 -12.22 0.00 14.00
N THR A 209 -11.60 -0.34 12.87
CA THR A 209 -12.07 0.18 11.57
C THR A 209 -13.48 -0.28 11.27
N ILE A 210 -13.86 -1.51 11.64
CA ILE A 210 -15.23 -2.02 11.40
C ILE A 210 -16.25 -1.12 12.10
N ASN A 211 -16.02 -0.73 13.36
CA ASN A 211 -16.89 0.21 14.08
C ASN A 211 -17.03 1.57 13.37
N VAL A 212 -15.91 2.12 12.87
CA VAL A 212 -15.94 3.39 12.11
C VAL A 212 -16.75 3.23 10.83
N LEU A 213 -16.55 2.14 10.10
CA LEU A 213 -17.27 1.88 8.85
C LEU A 213 -18.76 1.58 9.07
N LEU A 214 -19.12 0.93 10.18
CA LEU A 214 -20.51 0.68 10.56
C LEU A 214 -21.22 1.97 10.95
N SER A 215 -20.61 2.78 11.83
CA SER A 215 -21.23 4.03 12.28
C SER A 215 -21.46 5.00 11.12
N GLU A 216 -20.54 5.05 10.17
CA GLU A 216 -20.65 5.87 8.95
C GLU A 216 -21.40 5.17 7.79
N ARG A 217 -22.08 4.05 8.07
CA ARG A 217 -22.90 3.27 7.12
C ARG A 217 -22.17 2.89 5.83
N GLN A 218 -20.85 2.72 5.92
CA GLN A 218 -20.01 2.33 4.80
C GLN A 218 -20.09 0.82 4.53
N ILE A 219 -20.45 0.02 5.52
CA ILE A 219 -20.65 -1.42 5.42
C ILE A 219 -21.93 -1.81 6.18
N ALA A 220 -22.49 -2.98 5.88
CA ALA A 220 -23.68 -3.51 6.53
C ALA A 220 -23.29 -4.69 7.45
N ARG A 221 -23.68 -4.64 8.73
CA ARG A 221 -23.27 -5.64 9.73
C ARG A 221 -23.74 -7.05 9.37
N GLU A 222 -24.95 -7.16 8.84
CA GLU A 222 -25.60 -8.40 8.42
C GLU A 222 -24.91 -9.06 7.21
N LYS A 223 -24.07 -8.33 6.47
CA LYS A 223 -23.26 -8.86 5.37
C LYS A 223 -21.84 -9.24 5.81
N LEU A 224 -21.52 -9.13 7.10
CA LEU A 224 -20.18 -9.34 7.62
C LEU A 224 -20.15 -10.46 8.66
N PHE A 225 -19.16 -11.36 8.56
CA PHE A 225 -18.77 -12.29 9.61
C PHE A 225 -17.34 -11.98 10.04
N VAL A 226 -17.10 -11.70 11.31
CA VAL A 226 -15.82 -11.19 11.79
C VAL A 226 -15.08 -12.29 12.56
N ILE A 227 -14.00 -12.80 11.96
CA ILE A 227 -13.09 -13.77 12.59
C ILE A 227 -12.02 -12.96 13.33
N GLY A 228 -12.19 -12.81 14.64
CA GLY A 228 -11.26 -12.09 15.49
C GLY A 228 -10.06 -12.94 15.89
N ILE A 229 -8.86 -12.36 15.88
CA ILE A 229 -7.66 -13.01 16.40
C ILE A 229 -7.22 -12.39 17.72
N ALA A 230 -6.97 -13.23 18.71
CA ALA A 230 -6.26 -12.86 19.92
C ALA A 230 -4.79 -12.53 19.59
N CYS A 231 -4.47 -11.24 19.47
CA CYS A 231 -3.23 -10.77 18.86
C CYS A 231 -2.12 -10.51 19.88
N THR A 232 -0.97 -11.17 19.71
CA THR A 232 0.24 -10.97 20.53
C THR A 232 1.07 -9.77 20.10
N GLY A 233 0.84 -9.24 18.90
CA GLY A 233 1.65 -8.22 18.28
C GLY A 233 2.04 -8.64 16.87
N ILE A 234 2.47 -7.68 16.07
CA ILE A 234 2.90 -7.88 14.69
C ILE A 234 4.30 -7.30 14.56
N VAL A 235 5.13 -7.95 13.77
CA VAL A 235 6.51 -7.54 13.52
C VAL A 235 6.67 -6.97 12.11
N ASP A 236 7.69 -6.15 11.93
CA ASP A 236 8.16 -5.71 10.62
C ASP A 236 9.10 -6.75 9.99
N ASP A 237 9.63 -6.44 8.80
CA ASP A 237 10.52 -7.32 8.05
C ASP A 237 11.83 -7.65 8.80
N THR A 238 12.19 -6.89 9.84
CA THR A 238 13.36 -7.11 10.68
C THR A 238 13.08 -7.98 11.90
N GLY A 239 11.82 -8.37 12.10
CA GLY A 239 11.36 -9.07 13.30
C GLY A 239 11.13 -8.15 14.51
N ALA A 240 11.29 -6.83 14.35
CA ALA A 240 10.99 -5.87 15.40
C ALA A 240 9.47 -5.62 15.48
N PRO A 241 8.90 -5.43 16.68
CA PRO A 241 7.50 -5.05 16.81
C PRO A 241 7.19 -3.77 16.03
N MET A 242 6.12 -3.77 15.24
CA MET A 242 5.67 -2.57 14.56
C MET A 242 5.41 -1.43 15.55
N ALA A 243 5.63 -0.18 15.14
CA ALA A 243 5.47 0.98 16.02
C ALA A 243 4.11 1.01 16.75
N ARG A 244 3.00 0.75 16.05
CA ARG A 244 1.67 0.62 16.68
C ARG A 244 1.58 -0.46 17.75
N CYS A 245 2.34 -1.55 17.62
CA CYS A 245 2.30 -2.69 18.53
C CYS A 245 3.08 -2.43 19.82
N THR A 246 4.09 -1.54 19.81
CA THR A 246 4.85 -1.18 21.02
C THR A 246 4.00 -0.41 22.04
N ARG A 247 2.91 0.22 21.58
CA ARG A 247 1.94 1.00 22.38
C ARG A 247 0.54 0.39 22.42
N CYS A 248 0.39 -0.87 22.00
CA CYS A 248 -0.92 -1.53 21.91
C CYS A 248 -1.24 -2.30 23.20
N GLY A 249 -2.25 -1.84 23.94
CA GLY A 249 -2.85 -2.59 25.05
C GLY A 249 -3.92 -3.60 24.63
N ASP A 250 -4.40 -3.54 23.39
CA ASP A 250 -5.51 -4.37 22.93
C ASP A 250 -5.04 -5.74 22.46
N ARG A 251 -5.61 -6.80 23.04
CA ARG A 251 -5.35 -8.21 22.64
C ARG A 251 -6.56 -8.90 22.04
N VAL A 252 -7.74 -8.39 22.31
CA VAL A 252 -9.01 -8.91 21.81
C VAL A 252 -9.65 -7.86 20.90
N PRO A 253 -10.15 -8.26 19.71
CA PRO A 253 -10.93 -7.36 18.87
C PRO A 253 -12.14 -6.77 19.58
N VAL A 254 -12.43 -5.49 19.31
CA VAL A 254 -13.61 -4.80 19.86
C VAL A 254 -14.89 -5.33 19.22
N VAL A 255 -14.79 -5.79 17.98
CA VAL A 255 -15.88 -6.40 17.22
C VAL A 255 -15.39 -7.74 16.65
N TYR A 256 -16.10 -8.81 16.97
CA TYR A 256 -15.91 -10.14 16.39
C TYR A 256 -17.17 -11.01 16.55
N ASP A 257 -17.33 -12.01 15.68
CA ASP A 257 -18.34 -13.08 15.80
C ASP A 257 -17.75 -14.33 16.44
N VAL A 258 -16.48 -14.62 16.17
CA VAL A 258 -15.70 -15.69 16.78
C VAL A 258 -14.31 -15.17 17.12
N LEU A 259 -13.79 -15.57 18.29
CA LEU A 259 -12.42 -15.27 18.71
C LEU A 259 -11.57 -16.53 18.57
N LEU A 260 -10.48 -16.43 17.82
CA LEU A 260 -9.48 -17.49 17.68
C LEU A 260 -8.21 -17.13 18.46
N GLY A 261 -7.64 -18.13 19.14
CA GLY A 261 -6.47 -17.96 19.99
C GLY A 261 -6.80 -17.61 21.43
N THR A 262 -5.78 -17.70 22.28
CA THR A 262 -5.89 -17.32 23.69
C THR A 262 -5.29 -15.92 23.87
N PRO A 263 -6.05 -14.94 24.42
CA PRO A 263 -5.49 -13.62 24.71
C PRO A 263 -4.28 -13.75 25.64
N PRO A 264 -3.10 -13.23 25.25
CA PRO A 264 -1.93 -13.27 26.12
C PRO A 264 -2.16 -12.36 27.33
N ASP A 265 -1.70 -12.80 28.50
CA ASP A 265 -1.61 -11.94 29.67
C ASP A 265 -0.40 -11.01 29.50
N ILE A 266 -0.67 -9.72 29.34
CA ILE A 266 0.36 -8.70 29.15
C ILE A 266 0.19 -7.60 30.19
N SER A 267 1.31 -7.05 30.63
CA SER A 267 1.27 -5.83 31.43
C SER A 267 0.55 -4.73 30.65
N PRO A 268 -0.30 -3.94 31.31
CA PRO A 268 -0.97 -2.82 30.67
C PRO A 268 0.07 -1.91 30.01
N VAL A 269 -0.10 -1.70 28.71
CA VAL A 269 0.65 -0.68 27.96
C VAL A 269 -0.26 0.52 27.83
N GLU A 270 0.15 1.65 28.40
CA GLU A 270 -0.56 2.92 28.23
C GLU A 270 -0.07 3.60 26.94
N ASP A 271 -1.02 4.01 26.09
CA ASP A 271 -0.74 4.82 24.90
C ASP A 271 -0.83 6.31 25.29
N ASP A 272 0.31 6.89 25.65
CA ASP A 272 0.44 8.23 26.22
C ASP A 272 0.82 9.31 25.18
N PHE A 273 0.86 8.95 23.90
CA PHE A 273 1.33 9.81 22.80
C PHE A 273 2.77 10.31 22.96
N SER A 274 3.63 9.59 23.70
CA SER A 274 5.05 9.93 23.87
C SER A 274 5.84 10.03 22.55
N ASP A 275 5.38 9.36 21.49
CA ASP A 275 5.93 9.47 20.14
C ASP A 275 5.81 10.88 19.53
N LEU A 276 4.91 11.71 20.06
CA LEU A 276 4.75 13.12 19.65
C LEU A 276 5.72 14.06 20.37
N ALA A 277 6.36 13.65 21.45
CA ALA A 277 7.14 14.55 22.31
C ALA A 277 8.27 15.29 21.55
N GLN A 278 8.95 14.59 20.65
CA GLN A 278 10.04 15.17 19.87
C GLN A 278 9.55 16.29 18.93
N ILE A 279 8.45 16.07 18.23
CA ILE A 279 7.91 17.06 17.28
C ILE A 279 7.25 18.25 17.99
N GLU A 280 6.74 18.03 19.20
CA GLU A 280 6.12 19.08 20.02
C GLU A 280 7.12 19.97 20.74
N ALA A 281 8.33 19.47 20.98
CA ALA A 281 9.43 20.27 21.51
C ALA A 281 9.99 21.27 20.50
N LEU A 282 9.73 21.08 19.20
CA LEU A 282 10.16 22.00 18.15
C LEU A 282 9.39 23.33 18.21
N SER A 283 10.08 24.44 17.92
CA SER A 283 9.40 25.73 17.71
C SER A 283 8.45 25.65 16.50
N PRO A 284 7.46 26.56 16.38
CA PRO A 284 6.53 26.55 15.25
C PRO A 284 7.22 26.55 13.87
N ASN A 285 8.33 27.29 13.72
CA ASN A 285 9.08 27.36 12.46
C ASN A 285 9.85 26.08 12.18
N GLU A 286 10.49 25.48 13.19
CA GLU A 286 11.20 24.21 13.05
C GLU A 286 10.25 23.07 12.74
N ARG A 287 9.07 23.05 13.40
CA ARG A 287 8.03 22.06 13.13
C ARG A 287 7.45 22.20 11.73
N LEU A 288 7.25 23.44 11.25
CA LEU A 288 6.84 23.68 9.87
C LEU A 288 7.92 23.18 8.90
N ALA A 289 9.19 23.52 9.13
CA ALA A 289 10.31 23.08 8.30
C ALA A 289 10.44 21.56 8.25
N PHE A 290 10.25 20.88 9.39
CA PHE A 290 10.21 19.42 9.48
C PHE A 290 9.15 18.83 8.54
N TRP A 291 7.91 19.33 8.60
CA TRP A 291 6.84 18.83 7.75
C TRP A 291 7.06 19.15 6.28
N LEU A 292 7.49 20.36 5.95
CA LEU A 292 7.79 20.74 4.56
C LEU A 292 8.91 19.88 3.97
N HIS A 293 9.95 19.57 4.74
CA HIS A 293 11.01 18.65 4.32
C HIS A 293 10.47 17.24 4.01
N HIS A 294 9.62 16.68 4.88
CA HIS A 294 9.02 15.37 4.63
C HIS A 294 8.03 15.38 3.47
N PHE A 295 7.22 16.42 3.35
CA PHE A 295 6.26 16.55 2.26
C PHE A 295 6.94 16.72 0.92
N ASP A 296 8.06 17.44 0.83
CA ASP A 296 8.79 17.63 -0.43
C ASP A 296 9.23 16.30 -1.05
N ARG A 297 9.63 15.34 -0.21
CA ARG A 297 10.01 13.98 -0.61
C ARG A 297 8.84 13.15 -1.15
N CYS A 298 7.59 13.52 -0.91
CA CYS A 298 6.43 12.76 -1.38
C CYS A 298 6.36 12.78 -2.91
N ILE A 299 6.26 11.61 -3.54
CA ILE A 299 6.11 11.47 -5.00
C ILE A 299 4.64 11.43 -5.46
N ARG A 300 3.68 11.72 -4.55
CA ARG A 300 2.22 11.59 -4.76
C ARG A 300 1.80 10.28 -5.46
N CYS A 301 2.39 9.14 -5.09
CA CYS A 301 1.97 7.83 -5.60
C CYS A 301 0.62 7.34 -5.05
N TYR A 302 0.04 8.10 -4.10
CA TYR A 302 -1.22 7.81 -3.41
C TYR A 302 -1.31 6.49 -2.62
N ALA A 303 -0.25 5.68 -2.52
CA ALA A 303 -0.26 4.43 -1.73
C ALA A 303 -0.88 4.61 -0.32
N CYS A 304 -0.52 5.70 0.38
CA CYS A 304 -1.05 6.05 1.69
C CYS A 304 -2.57 6.29 1.73
N ARG A 305 -3.19 6.77 0.64
CA ARG A 305 -4.64 6.89 0.48
C ARG A 305 -5.25 5.53 0.20
N GLN A 306 -4.70 4.80 -0.77
CA GLN A 306 -5.27 3.54 -1.28
C GLN A 306 -5.31 2.44 -0.20
N VAL A 307 -4.33 2.43 0.70
CA VAL A 307 -4.30 1.47 1.81
C VAL A 307 -5.23 1.86 2.97
N CYS A 308 -5.65 3.12 3.05
CA CYS A 308 -6.37 3.62 4.22
C CYS A 308 -7.86 3.24 4.16
N PRO A 309 -8.37 2.44 5.11
CA PRO A 309 -9.79 2.08 5.10
C PRO A 309 -10.72 3.23 5.53
N GLY A 310 -10.18 4.34 6.03
CA GLY A 310 -10.95 5.58 6.26
C GLY A 310 -11.08 6.45 5.02
N CYS A 311 -10.41 6.11 3.90
CA CYS A 311 -10.42 6.88 2.67
C CYS A 311 -11.31 6.21 1.61
N TYR A 312 -12.62 6.42 1.70
CA TYR A 312 -13.61 5.75 0.83
C TYR A 312 -14.41 6.69 -0.08
N CYS A 313 -14.00 7.96 -0.20
CA CYS A 313 -14.64 8.91 -1.11
C CYS A 313 -14.61 8.36 -2.55
N THR A 314 -15.75 8.40 -3.24
CA THR A 314 -15.88 7.99 -4.65
C THR A 314 -15.04 8.85 -5.57
N THR A 315 -14.97 10.15 -5.28
CA THR A 315 -14.14 11.13 -5.99
C THR A 315 -13.26 11.84 -4.97
N CYS A 316 -11.94 11.69 -5.10
CA CYS A 316 -10.97 12.37 -4.25
C CYS A 316 -10.67 13.76 -4.82
N MET A 317 -10.88 14.82 -4.04
CA MET A 317 -10.53 16.20 -4.44
C MET A 317 -9.06 16.34 -4.87
N PHE A 318 -8.17 15.55 -4.28
CA PHE A 318 -6.75 15.57 -4.58
C PHE A 318 -6.35 14.79 -5.84
N GLU A 319 -7.30 14.14 -6.51
CA GLU A 319 -7.10 13.43 -7.79
C GLU A 319 -7.89 14.09 -8.93
N ARG A 320 -8.42 15.29 -8.70
CA ARG A 320 -9.14 16.06 -9.72
C ARG A 320 -8.17 16.98 -10.46
N ASP A 321 -8.35 17.08 -11.76
CA ASP A 321 -7.67 18.04 -12.64
C ASP A 321 -8.40 19.39 -12.74
N ASP A 322 -9.66 19.45 -12.33
CA ASP A 322 -10.51 20.64 -12.38
C ASP A 322 -10.62 21.41 -11.04
N GLY A 323 -9.72 21.12 -10.09
CA GLY A 323 -9.67 21.81 -8.81
C GLY A 323 -9.12 23.23 -8.93
N LEU A 324 -9.86 24.22 -8.40
CA LEU A 324 -9.45 25.63 -8.45
C LEU A 324 -8.28 25.98 -7.52
N TRP A 325 -8.16 25.28 -6.39
CA TRP A 325 -7.22 25.59 -5.31
C TRP A 325 -6.16 24.50 -5.10
N VAL A 326 -6.47 23.28 -5.55
CA VAL A 326 -5.63 22.10 -5.38
C VAL A 326 -5.77 21.25 -6.62
N ASP A 327 -4.64 20.79 -7.15
CA ASP A 327 -4.57 19.92 -8.32
C ASP A 327 -3.73 18.67 -8.03
N MET A 328 -3.40 17.91 -9.07
CA MET A 328 -2.57 16.70 -8.99
C MET A 328 -1.06 16.97 -9.01
N GLY A 329 -0.64 18.24 -8.97
CA GLY A 329 0.75 18.66 -9.06
C GLY A 329 1.63 18.14 -7.92
N ILE A 330 2.90 17.94 -8.22
CA ILE A 330 3.92 17.45 -7.27
C ILE A 330 4.81 18.59 -6.76
N GLU A 331 4.30 19.81 -6.74
CA GLU A 331 4.98 20.93 -6.09
C GLU A 331 4.68 20.92 -4.59
N LEU A 332 5.62 21.41 -3.78
CA LEU A 332 5.51 21.39 -2.31
C LEU A 332 4.18 21.97 -1.78
N PRO A 333 3.65 23.11 -2.28
CA PRO A 333 2.34 23.61 -1.83
C PRO A 333 1.21 22.60 -2.05
N GLN A 334 1.20 21.89 -3.18
CA GLN A 334 0.18 20.88 -3.49
C GLN A 334 0.30 19.66 -2.58
N LYS A 335 1.54 19.19 -2.34
CA LYS A 335 1.82 18.09 -1.41
C LYS A 335 1.43 18.44 0.03
N GLN A 336 1.70 19.67 0.46
CA GLN A 336 1.31 20.16 1.78
C GLN A 336 -0.21 20.12 1.96
N VAL A 337 -0.97 20.67 1.01
CA VAL A 337 -2.43 20.69 1.09
C VAL A 337 -3.01 19.26 1.03
N PHE A 338 -2.45 18.37 0.21
CA PHE A 338 -2.82 16.96 0.19
C PHE A 338 -2.65 16.29 1.56
N HIS A 339 -1.48 16.41 2.19
CA HIS A 339 -1.21 15.73 3.45
C HIS A 339 -2.01 16.29 4.61
N LEU A 340 -2.10 17.63 4.73
CA LEU A 340 -2.87 18.29 5.78
C LEU A 340 -4.38 18.08 5.60
N GLY A 341 -4.88 18.22 4.38
CA GLY A 341 -6.29 18.00 4.07
C GLY A 341 -6.71 16.54 4.27
N ARG A 342 -5.87 15.58 3.87
CA ARG A 342 -6.13 14.16 4.16
C ARG A 342 -6.13 13.87 5.65
N ALA A 343 -5.19 14.42 6.42
CA ALA A 343 -5.18 14.24 7.87
C ALA A 343 -6.45 14.80 8.51
N LEU A 344 -6.90 15.98 8.08
CA LEU A 344 -8.15 16.58 8.53
C LEU A 344 -9.38 15.73 8.16
N HIS A 345 -9.46 15.21 6.94
CA HIS A 345 -10.55 14.30 6.53
C HIS A 345 -10.60 12.99 7.33
N LEU A 346 -9.47 12.58 7.90
CA LEU A 346 -9.35 11.38 8.73
C LEU A 346 -9.48 11.68 10.24
N ALA A 347 -9.61 12.94 10.64
CA ALA A 347 -9.74 13.32 12.04
C ALA A 347 -11.02 12.68 12.64
N GLY A 348 -10.85 11.97 13.75
CA GLY A 348 -11.92 11.17 14.37
C GLY A 348 -12.29 9.86 13.66
N ARG A 349 -11.67 9.55 12.50
CA ARG A 349 -11.77 8.27 11.78
C ARG A 349 -10.52 7.40 11.87
N CYS A 350 -9.36 8.02 12.07
CA CYS A 350 -8.09 7.31 12.11
C CYS A 350 -8.03 6.34 13.30
N VAL A 351 -7.95 5.04 12.99
CA VAL A 351 -7.76 3.98 14.00
C VAL A 351 -6.30 3.63 14.24
N GLU A 352 -5.36 4.51 13.87
CA GLU A 352 -3.94 4.38 14.25
C GLU A 352 -3.31 3.03 13.83
N CYS A 353 -3.70 2.52 12.65
CA CYS A 353 -3.18 1.26 12.10
C CYS A 353 -1.83 1.42 11.39
N ASP A 354 -1.31 2.63 11.25
CA ASP A 354 -0.02 2.98 10.61
C ASP A 354 0.15 2.52 9.15
N GLU A 355 -0.91 2.03 8.51
CA GLU A 355 -0.89 1.57 7.12
C GLU A 355 -0.36 2.63 6.16
N CYS A 356 -0.75 3.88 6.36
CA CYS A 356 -0.39 4.98 5.48
C CYS A 356 1.12 5.32 5.48
N GLU A 357 1.79 5.07 6.60
CA GLU A 357 3.24 5.22 6.75
C GLU A 357 3.97 3.98 6.25
N ARG A 358 3.45 2.79 6.61
CA ARG A 358 3.98 1.49 6.17
C ARG A 358 4.13 1.37 4.66
N VAL A 359 3.14 1.83 3.90
CA VAL A 359 3.17 1.73 2.43
C VAL A 359 3.91 2.88 1.74
N CYS A 360 4.43 3.85 2.50
CA CYS A 360 5.07 5.00 1.91
C CYS A 360 6.47 4.62 1.40
N PRO A 361 6.75 4.63 0.08
CA PRO A 361 8.09 4.31 -0.43
C PRO A 361 9.14 5.34 0.00
N MET A 362 8.68 6.54 0.38
CA MET A 362 9.54 7.64 0.83
C MET A 362 9.65 7.73 2.36
N GLY A 363 9.01 6.83 3.10
CA GLY A 363 9.07 6.78 4.58
C GLY A 363 8.62 8.08 5.25
N LEU A 364 7.50 8.66 4.81
CA LEU A 364 6.93 9.84 5.47
C LEU A 364 6.29 9.44 6.80
N PRO A 365 6.55 10.17 7.90
CA PRO A 365 6.04 9.86 9.24
C PRO A 365 4.57 10.30 9.40
N LEU A 366 3.69 9.78 8.54
CA LEU A 366 2.28 10.17 8.49
C LEU A 366 1.51 9.75 9.74
N SER A 367 1.98 8.74 10.49
CA SER A 367 1.36 8.34 11.75
C SER A 367 1.40 9.48 12.78
N LEU A 368 2.50 10.21 12.89
CA LEU A 368 2.65 11.34 13.84
C LEU A 368 1.58 12.42 13.61
N LEU A 369 1.33 12.77 12.35
CA LEU A 369 0.33 13.78 11.99
C LEU A 369 -1.08 13.32 12.39
N ASN A 370 -1.43 12.07 12.07
CA ASN A 370 -2.75 11.54 12.40
C ASN A 370 -2.92 11.30 13.91
N ARG A 371 -1.88 10.85 14.62
CA ARG A 371 -1.90 10.64 16.07
C ARG A 371 -2.04 11.94 16.84
N ARG A 372 -1.41 13.03 16.39
CA ARG A 372 -1.67 14.37 16.95
C ARG A 372 -3.15 14.71 16.84
N LEU A 373 -3.79 14.48 15.69
CA LEU A 373 -5.23 14.74 15.54
C LEU A 373 -6.09 13.80 16.40
N VAL A 374 -5.71 12.53 16.55
CA VAL A 374 -6.42 11.60 17.45
C VAL A 374 -6.39 12.12 18.88
N ARG A 375 -5.22 12.53 19.40
CA ARG A 375 -5.11 13.09 20.76
C ARG A 375 -5.96 14.35 20.94
N GLU A 376 -5.98 15.24 19.95
CA GLU A 376 -6.80 16.45 20.03
C GLU A 376 -8.31 16.13 20.03
N VAL A 377 -8.75 15.18 19.21
CA VAL A 377 -10.16 14.74 19.18
C VAL A 377 -10.55 14.05 20.49
N GLU A 378 -9.65 13.23 21.05
CA GLU A 378 -9.88 12.58 22.34
C GLU A 378 -9.94 13.61 23.49
N ALA A 379 -9.04 14.60 23.50
CA ALA A 379 -9.03 15.65 24.52
C ALA A 379 -10.27 16.57 24.45
N LEU A 380 -10.73 16.91 23.24
CA LEU A 380 -11.85 17.84 23.06
C LEU A 380 -13.22 17.16 23.19
N TYR A 381 -13.35 15.92 22.73
CA TYR A 381 -14.65 15.25 22.59
C TYR A 381 -14.75 13.91 23.35
N GLY A 382 -13.66 13.43 23.96
CA GLY A 382 -13.62 12.10 24.56
C GLY A 382 -13.78 10.97 23.53
N HIS A 383 -13.55 11.26 22.24
CA HIS A 383 -13.79 10.32 21.16
C HIS A 383 -12.49 9.70 20.64
N ARG A 384 -12.39 8.38 20.69
CA ARG A 384 -11.32 7.62 20.05
C ARG A 384 -11.88 6.64 19.01
N ALA A 385 -11.44 6.80 17.77
CA ALA A 385 -12.04 6.15 16.62
C ALA A 385 -12.11 4.62 16.76
N GLY A 386 -13.32 4.07 16.54
CA GLY A 386 -13.53 2.62 16.49
C GLY A 386 -13.53 1.89 17.83
N ARG A 387 -13.41 2.60 18.97
CA ARG A 387 -13.63 2.03 20.31
C ARG A 387 -15.09 1.63 20.53
N GLU A 388 -15.99 2.39 19.92
CA GLU A 388 -17.43 2.14 19.91
C GLU A 388 -17.97 2.40 18.50
N GLU A 389 -19.12 1.82 18.17
CA GLU A 389 -19.86 2.13 16.94
C GLU A 389 -20.57 3.50 17.08
N LYS A 390 -19.76 4.56 17.13
CA LYS A 390 -20.22 5.95 17.21
C LYS A 390 -19.68 6.76 16.04
N LEU A 391 -20.48 7.71 15.58
CA LEU A 391 -20.07 8.66 14.55
C LEU A 391 -18.96 9.58 15.08
N THR A 392 -18.09 10.04 14.19
CA THR A 392 -17.06 11.03 14.53
C THR A 392 -17.71 12.37 14.90
N PRO A 393 -17.29 13.04 16.00
CA PRO A 393 -17.85 14.32 16.40
C PRO A 393 -17.52 15.44 15.38
N LEU A 394 -16.42 15.31 14.64
CA LEU A 394 -15.93 16.36 13.73
C LEU A 394 -16.73 16.52 12.43
N LEU A 395 -17.60 15.58 12.08
CA LEU A 395 -18.43 15.66 10.87
C LEU A 395 -19.91 15.90 11.16
N PHE A 396 -20.34 15.81 12.42
CA PHE A 396 -21.78 15.77 12.75
C PHE A 396 -22.21 16.61 13.95
N GLU A 397 -21.29 17.21 14.73
CA GLU A 397 -21.68 18.15 15.78
C GLU A 397 -21.92 19.56 15.21
N LEU A 398 -23.10 19.74 14.62
CA LEU A 398 -23.74 21.05 14.52
C LEU A 398 -25.07 20.99 15.30
N GLY A 399 -24.98 21.06 16.63
CA GLY A 399 -26.13 21.22 17.54
C GLY A 399 -27.04 20.00 17.71
N GLU A 400 -27.99 20.10 18.66
CA GLU A 400 -28.96 19.05 19.01
C GLU A 400 -29.88 18.63 17.84
N GLU A 401 -30.01 19.47 16.81
CA GLU A 401 -30.85 19.20 15.63
C GLU A 401 -30.16 18.34 14.56
N GLY A 402 -28.86 18.08 14.72
CA GLY A 402 -28.06 17.29 13.79
C GLY A 402 -27.75 18.01 12.47
N SER A 403 -26.67 17.59 11.81
CA SER A 403 -26.33 18.08 10.48
C SER A 403 -27.36 17.60 9.44
N PRO A 404 -27.93 18.48 8.60
CA PRO A 404 -28.80 18.10 7.50
C PRO A 404 -27.94 17.55 6.35
N LEU A 405 -27.46 16.32 6.48
CA LEU A 405 -26.80 15.58 5.40
C LEU A 405 -27.59 14.32 5.03
#